data_AF-A0A3B9RB50-F1
#
_entry.id   AF-A0A3B9RB50-F1
#
_cell.length_a   1.000
_cell.length_b   1.000
_cell.length_c   1.000
_cell.angle_alpha   90.00
_cell.angle_beta   90.00
_cell.angle_gamma   90.00
#
_symmetry.space_group_name_H-M   'P 1'
#
loop_
_entity.id
_entity.type
_entity.pdbx_description
1 polymer ?
#
loop_
_entity_poly.entity_id
_entity_poly.type
_entity_poly.pdbx_seq_one_letter_code
_entity_poly.pdbx_strand_id
1 'polypeptide(L)'
;MRLRTIKHIIQEILPELEVLAGKRNSSPPTYQMNNPEDLKNAILEIEDLGLMPDMLTELQNQSFYSFNGANLIIQQQEFNILNKNIPQLKAILEGTAESIEMAQNHEIDSSLIVSIKIPDIADFQELEKVSSKLTKIFSQTLLTDEIEGGFKIIGFDSGSNWIDILATSTAIVQTIGGLAWSGAVVFKKLQEGLLVQQKVREMKISNNAIEEVVEKSKEGVNEIAEKEAQFIYNKYFSGKDPEQIARIKMALKEIADLYNQGGTIKPSLEASEEVEEEFPNMSELPSIESKVKQIEAKKKK
;
A
#
# COMPACT_ATOMS: atom_id res chain seq x y z
N MET A 1 2.93 10.38 -3.12
CA MET A 1 3.23 9.50 -1.95
C MET A 1 2.52 10.06 -0.73
N ARG A 2 2.20 9.25 0.30
CA ARG A 2 1.56 9.76 1.53
C ARG A 2 2.57 10.53 2.38
N LEU A 3 2.16 11.60 3.08
CA LEU A 3 3.09 12.35 3.95
C LEU A 3 3.67 11.46 5.05
N ARG A 4 2.86 10.58 5.65
CA ARG A 4 3.33 9.58 6.62
C ARG A 4 4.34 8.60 6.04
N THR A 5 4.14 8.16 4.80
CA THR A 5 5.09 7.29 4.11
C THR A 5 6.41 8.01 3.83
N ILE A 6 6.36 9.28 3.42
CA ILE A 6 7.56 10.11 3.26
C ILE A 6 8.30 10.22 4.61
N LYS A 7 7.61 10.57 5.70
CA LYS A 7 8.21 10.64 7.05
C LYS A 7 8.88 9.31 7.42
N HIS A 8 8.20 8.19 7.22
CA HIS A 8 8.73 6.88 7.57
C HIS A 8 10.01 6.55 6.80
N ILE A 9 10.02 6.72 5.48
CA ILE A 9 11.22 6.54 4.65
C ILE A 9 12.33 7.48 5.12
N ILE A 10 12.01 8.75 5.42
CA ILE A 10 12.98 9.69 5.98
C ILE A 10 13.60 9.16 7.29
N GLN A 11 12.80 8.59 8.19
CA GLN A 11 13.30 8.05 9.46
C GLN A 11 14.21 6.84 9.26
N GLU A 12 13.97 6.02 8.23
CA GLU A 12 14.81 4.86 7.88
C GLU A 12 16.16 5.27 7.30
N ILE A 13 16.22 6.32 6.46
CA ILE A 13 17.47 6.79 5.83
C ILE A 13 18.37 7.64 6.74
N LEU A 14 17.81 8.32 7.74
CA LEU A 14 18.55 9.28 8.58
C LEU A 14 19.79 8.69 9.30
N PRO A 15 19.77 7.44 9.78
CA PRO A 15 20.95 6.76 10.32
C PRO A 15 22.07 6.53 9.29
N GLU A 16 21.72 6.33 8.01
CA GLU A 16 22.67 6.03 6.93
C GLU A 16 23.28 7.28 6.30
N LEU A 17 22.63 8.44 6.50
CA LEU A 17 23.03 9.73 5.97
C LEU A 17 24.17 10.38 6.79
N GLU A 18 25.33 9.71 6.85
CA GLU A 18 26.53 10.18 7.53
C GLU A 18 27.79 9.91 6.69
N VAL A 19 28.82 10.76 6.82
CA VAL A 19 30.12 10.57 6.17
C VAL A 19 31.09 9.92 7.15
N LEU A 20 31.19 8.58 7.14
CA LEU A 20 32.13 7.86 8.00
C LEU A 20 33.49 7.75 7.33
N ALA A 21 34.30 8.81 7.43
CA ALA A 21 35.60 8.85 6.77
C ALA A 21 36.78 9.24 7.69
N GLY A 22 37.86 8.46 7.61
CA GLY A 22 39.12 8.69 8.34
C GLY A 22 40.22 9.26 7.45
N LYS A 23 40.98 10.23 7.96
CA LYS A 23 42.12 10.81 7.23
C LYS A 23 43.26 9.78 7.07
N ARG A 24 43.83 9.69 5.87
CA ARG A 24 44.98 8.84 5.56
C ARG A 24 46.27 9.67 5.48
N ASN A 25 47.37 9.14 5.99
CA ASN A 25 48.70 9.75 5.88
C ASN A 25 49.22 9.66 4.43
N SER A 26 48.83 10.63 3.61
CA SER A 26 49.12 10.71 2.17
C SER A 26 49.40 12.16 1.76
N SER A 27 50.16 12.34 0.68
CA SER A 27 50.42 13.64 0.05
C SER A 27 50.07 13.54 -1.45
N PRO A 28 48.99 14.19 -1.93
CA PRO A 28 48.04 15.03 -1.19
C PRO A 28 47.17 14.25 -0.18
N PRO A 29 46.54 14.93 0.81
CA PRO A 29 45.66 14.28 1.77
C PRO A 29 44.48 13.55 1.12
N THR A 30 44.26 12.30 1.53
CA THR A 30 43.11 11.47 1.15
C THR A 30 42.38 10.98 2.38
N TYR A 31 41.13 10.56 2.19
CA TYR A 31 40.27 10.01 3.23
C TYR A 31 39.80 8.63 2.82
N GLN A 32 39.68 7.72 3.79
CA GLN A 32 39.02 6.44 3.59
C GLN A 32 37.61 6.53 4.16
N MET A 33 36.62 6.49 3.28
CA MET A 33 35.21 6.35 3.62
C MET A 33 34.89 4.87 3.85
N ASN A 34 34.18 4.57 4.93
CA ASN A 34 33.88 3.21 5.39
C ASN A 34 32.42 2.80 5.16
N ASN A 35 31.57 3.72 4.67
CA ASN A 35 30.15 3.50 4.38
C ASN A 35 29.68 4.05 3.01
N PRO A 36 30.46 3.95 1.91
CA PRO A 36 30.05 4.51 0.63
C PRO A 36 28.78 3.88 0.06
N GLU A 37 28.51 2.60 0.39
CA GLU A 37 27.32 1.88 -0.05
C GLU A 37 26.06 2.33 0.70
N ASP A 38 26.09 2.40 2.04
CA ASP A 38 24.98 2.91 2.85
C ASP A 38 24.62 4.35 2.42
N LEU A 39 25.63 5.22 2.28
CA LEU A 39 25.39 6.59 1.83
C LEU A 39 24.76 6.64 0.43
N LYS A 40 25.19 5.77 -0.48
CA LYS A 40 24.60 5.67 -1.82
C LYS A 40 23.14 5.24 -1.77
N ASN A 41 22.82 4.23 -0.97
CA ASN A 41 21.44 3.72 -0.83
C ASN A 41 20.53 4.81 -0.25
N ALA A 42 20.96 5.49 0.80
CA ALA A 42 20.23 6.63 1.36
C ALA A 42 19.96 7.73 0.32
N ILE A 43 20.94 8.07 -0.52
CA ILE A 43 20.76 9.07 -1.59
C ILE A 43 19.77 8.60 -2.67
N LEU A 44 19.79 7.32 -3.04
CA LEU A 44 18.83 6.74 -4.00
C LEU A 44 17.40 6.76 -3.43
N GLU A 45 17.22 6.45 -2.15
CA GLU A 45 15.91 6.52 -1.51
C GLU A 45 15.38 7.96 -1.46
N ILE A 46 16.24 8.96 -1.19
CA ILE A 46 15.84 10.38 -1.24
C ILE A 46 15.47 10.80 -2.67
N GLU A 47 16.15 10.26 -3.67
CA GLU A 47 15.85 10.48 -5.09
C GLU A 47 14.45 9.93 -5.45
N ASP A 48 14.11 8.73 -4.98
CA ASP A 48 12.79 8.11 -5.17
C ASP A 48 11.66 8.90 -4.48
N LEU A 49 11.98 9.61 -3.38
CA LEU A 49 11.04 10.56 -2.77
C LEU A 49 10.79 11.80 -3.63
N GLY A 50 11.65 12.10 -4.62
CA GLY A 50 11.58 13.29 -5.46
C GLY A 50 11.91 14.58 -4.70
N LEU A 51 12.65 14.49 -3.60
CA LEU A 51 12.99 15.63 -2.74
C LEU A 51 14.36 16.23 -3.10
N MET A 52 14.43 17.56 -3.11
CA MET A 52 15.70 18.33 -3.18
C MET A 52 16.61 17.97 -4.38
N PRO A 53 16.10 17.93 -5.62
CA PRO A 53 16.86 17.48 -6.80
C PRO A 53 18.17 18.25 -7.02
N ASP A 54 18.18 19.55 -6.69
CA ASP A 54 19.37 20.40 -6.82
C ASP A 54 20.52 19.96 -5.89
N MET A 55 20.19 19.54 -4.66
CA MET A 55 21.20 19.07 -3.70
C MET A 55 21.70 17.68 -4.06
N LEU A 56 20.83 16.81 -4.57
CA LEU A 56 21.20 15.45 -4.98
C LEU A 56 22.16 15.48 -6.17
N THR A 57 21.96 16.39 -7.12
CA THR A 57 22.81 16.51 -8.32
C THR A 57 24.28 16.71 -7.97
N GLU A 58 24.62 17.52 -6.95
CA GLU A 58 26.01 17.72 -6.53
C GLU A 58 26.62 16.45 -5.90
N LEU A 59 25.81 15.68 -5.16
CA LEU A 59 26.21 14.44 -4.51
C LEU A 59 26.38 13.28 -5.51
N GLN A 60 25.50 13.19 -6.51
CA GLN A 60 25.56 12.19 -7.59
C GLN A 60 26.83 12.27 -8.43
N ASN A 61 27.45 13.46 -8.49
CA ASN A 61 28.71 13.68 -9.20
C ASN A 61 29.95 13.22 -8.41
N GLN A 62 29.80 12.77 -7.16
CA GLN A 62 30.91 12.29 -6.33
C GLN A 62 31.18 10.80 -6.58
N SER A 63 32.38 10.33 -6.23
CA SER A 63 32.85 8.99 -6.57
C SER A 63 32.06 7.89 -5.85
N PHE A 64 31.55 8.14 -4.64
CA PHE A 64 30.76 7.17 -3.86
C PHE A 64 29.50 6.70 -4.59
N TYR A 65 28.85 7.59 -5.35
CA TYR A 65 27.58 7.28 -6.02
C TYR A 65 27.74 6.20 -7.10
N SER A 66 28.88 6.20 -7.80
CA SER A 66 29.22 5.18 -8.81
C SER A 66 29.96 3.96 -8.25
N PHE A 67 30.35 4.01 -6.98
CA PHE A 67 31.16 2.97 -6.35
C PHE A 67 30.29 1.80 -5.86
N ASN A 68 30.88 0.60 -5.85
CA ASN A 68 30.31 -0.60 -5.26
C ASN A 68 31.40 -1.26 -4.41
N GLY A 69 31.24 -1.26 -3.09
CA GLY A 69 32.18 -1.87 -2.14
C GLY A 69 32.16 -1.21 -0.77
N ALA A 70 32.77 -1.85 0.21
CA ALA A 70 32.70 -1.41 1.61
C ALA A 70 33.61 -0.21 1.96
N ASN A 71 34.66 0.06 1.18
CA ASN A 71 35.62 1.12 1.49
C ASN A 71 36.02 1.87 0.23
N LEU A 72 36.03 3.21 0.31
CA LEU A 72 36.36 4.08 -0.81
C LEU A 72 37.41 5.12 -0.38
N ILE A 73 38.44 5.30 -1.20
CA ILE A 73 39.43 6.36 -0.99
C ILE A 73 39.00 7.58 -1.79
N ILE A 74 38.73 8.68 -1.09
CA ILE A 74 38.31 9.96 -1.68
C ILE A 74 39.37 11.04 -1.46
N GLN A 75 39.36 12.05 -2.33
CA GLN A 75 40.25 13.20 -2.22
C GLN A 75 39.72 14.22 -1.19
N GLN A 76 40.60 15.09 -0.68
CA GLN A 76 40.21 16.17 0.24
C GLN A 76 39.06 17.05 -0.28
N GLN A 77 39.04 17.34 -1.59
CA GLN A 77 38.00 18.18 -2.19
C GLN A 77 36.62 17.51 -2.10
N GLU A 78 36.54 16.25 -2.50
CA GLU A 78 35.32 15.44 -2.38
C GLU A 78 34.88 15.27 -0.93
N PHE A 79 35.82 14.97 -0.02
CA PHE A 79 35.51 14.90 1.42
C PHE A 79 34.90 16.20 1.95
N ASN A 80 35.41 17.37 1.52
CA ASN A 80 34.86 18.66 1.92
C ASN A 80 33.43 18.88 1.38
N ILE A 81 33.14 18.44 0.16
CA ILE A 81 31.80 18.50 -0.44
C ILE A 81 30.84 17.64 0.39
N LEU A 82 31.20 16.38 0.63
CA LEU A 82 30.39 15.45 1.41
C LEU A 82 30.13 15.95 2.84
N ASN A 83 31.17 16.40 3.55
CA ASN A 83 31.04 16.92 4.92
C ASN A 83 30.24 18.21 5.04
N LYS A 84 30.03 18.94 3.94
CA LYS A 84 29.16 20.11 3.93
C LYS A 84 27.72 19.71 3.59
N ASN A 85 27.56 18.94 2.51
CA ASN A 85 26.25 18.71 1.92
C ASN A 85 25.46 17.62 2.63
N ILE A 86 26.10 16.55 3.11
CA ILE A 86 25.42 15.46 3.82
C ILE A 86 24.78 15.95 5.13
N PRO A 87 25.47 16.69 6.02
CA PRO A 87 24.82 17.24 7.21
C PRO A 87 23.71 18.25 6.91
N GLN A 88 23.84 19.04 5.85
CA GLN A 88 22.80 19.97 5.42
C GLN A 88 21.55 19.23 4.94
N LEU A 89 21.74 18.19 4.12
CA LEU A 89 20.67 17.32 3.63
C LEU A 89 19.96 16.63 4.81
N LYS A 90 20.74 16.11 5.76
CA LYS A 90 20.24 15.50 7.00
C LYS A 90 19.37 16.46 7.80
N ALA A 91 19.84 17.68 8.05
CA ALA A 91 19.06 18.69 8.79
C ALA A 91 17.75 19.06 8.09
N ILE A 92 17.74 19.14 6.75
CA ILE A 92 16.50 19.42 5.98
C ILE A 92 15.52 18.25 6.10
N LEU A 93 16.01 17.02 5.99
CA LEU A 93 15.18 15.82 6.12
C LEU A 93 14.60 15.68 7.53
N GLU A 94 15.41 15.93 8.57
CA GLU A 94 14.96 15.97 9.97
C GLU A 94 13.86 17.01 10.16
N GLY A 95 14.07 18.25 9.70
CA GLY A 95 13.06 19.30 9.76
C GLY A 95 11.80 19.00 8.94
N THR A 96 11.93 18.27 7.83
CA THR A 96 10.80 17.82 7.01
C THR A 96 9.99 16.76 7.75
N ALA A 97 10.65 15.76 8.34
CA ALA A 97 9.99 14.73 9.15
C ALA A 97 9.29 15.33 10.37
N GLU A 98 9.94 16.29 11.06
CA GLU A 98 9.35 17.01 12.19
C GLU A 98 8.14 17.85 11.77
N SER A 99 8.22 18.55 10.63
CA SER A 99 7.10 19.34 10.10
C SER A 99 5.90 18.46 9.73
N ILE A 100 6.16 17.29 9.13
CA ILE A 100 5.12 16.29 8.84
C ILE A 100 4.53 15.74 10.15
N GLU A 101 5.34 15.57 11.18
CA GLU A 101 4.90 15.07 12.47
C GLU A 101 4.00 16.07 13.18
N MET A 102 4.41 17.33 13.27
CA MET A 102 3.62 18.41 13.87
C MET A 102 2.29 18.65 13.17
N ALA A 103 2.19 18.33 11.87
CA ALA A 103 0.95 18.42 11.11
C ALA A 103 -0.05 17.29 11.42
N GLN A 104 0.36 16.24 12.14
CA GLN A 104 -0.48 15.10 12.47
C GLN A 104 -1.17 15.26 13.83
N ASN A 105 -2.40 14.75 13.93
CA ASN A 105 -3.15 14.71 15.17
C ASN A 105 -2.64 13.56 16.07
N HIS A 106 -1.74 13.87 16.99
CA HIS A 106 -1.10 12.91 17.91
C HIS A 106 -2.01 12.24 18.95
N GLU A 107 -3.27 12.65 19.07
CA GLU A 107 -4.21 12.11 20.07
C GLU A 107 -4.94 10.83 19.59
N ILE A 108 -4.60 10.31 18.41
CA ILE A 108 -5.28 9.20 17.79
C ILE A 108 -4.40 7.95 17.86
N ASP A 109 -4.96 6.84 18.34
CA ASP A 109 -4.30 5.54 18.26
C ASP A 109 -4.10 5.16 16.79
N SER A 110 -2.86 5.35 16.31
CA SER A 110 -2.45 5.07 14.95
C SER A 110 -2.70 3.62 14.54
N SER A 111 -2.68 2.65 15.47
CA SER A 111 -2.86 1.23 15.14
C SER A 111 -4.27 0.89 14.67
N LEU A 112 -5.25 1.74 14.99
CA LEU A 112 -6.66 1.61 14.61
C LEU A 112 -7.01 2.35 13.31
N ILE A 113 -6.03 2.99 12.68
CA ILE A 113 -6.23 3.73 11.42
C ILE A 113 -6.24 2.75 10.24
N VAL A 114 -7.23 2.90 9.37
CA VAL A 114 -7.25 2.30 8.03
C VAL A 114 -7.20 3.43 7.01
N SER A 115 -6.26 3.33 6.07
CA SER A 115 -6.11 4.27 4.97
C SER A 115 -6.75 3.70 3.70
N ILE A 116 -7.60 4.50 3.06
CA ILE A 116 -8.29 4.13 1.82
C ILE A 116 -7.87 5.11 0.73
N LYS A 117 -7.16 4.59 -0.27
CA LYS A 117 -6.91 5.31 -1.52
C LYS A 117 -8.15 5.25 -2.38
N ILE A 118 -8.71 6.40 -2.71
CA ILE A 118 -9.79 6.52 -3.68
C ILE A 118 -9.22 6.71 -5.09
N PRO A 119 -10.00 6.40 -6.14
CA PRO A 119 -9.61 6.69 -7.53
C PRO A 119 -9.34 8.17 -7.73
N ASP A 120 -8.72 8.53 -8.85
CA ASP A 120 -8.58 9.93 -9.22
C ASP A 120 -9.95 10.55 -9.47
N ILE A 121 -10.25 11.66 -8.79
CA ILE A 121 -11.55 12.32 -8.80
C ILE A 121 -11.39 13.66 -9.52
N ALA A 122 -12.15 13.85 -10.58
CA ALA A 122 -12.16 15.09 -11.35
C ALA A 122 -13.18 16.10 -10.81
N ASP A 123 -14.28 15.64 -10.21
CA ASP A 123 -15.37 16.50 -9.75
C ASP A 123 -16.10 15.98 -8.50
N PHE A 124 -17.01 16.81 -7.97
CA PHE A 124 -17.79 16.48 -6.79
C PHE A 124 -18.79 15.33 -6.99
N GLN A 125 -19.23 15.06 -8.22
CA GLN A 125 -20.14 13.94 -8.50
C GLN A 125 -19.40 12.60 -8.41
N GLU A 126 -18.15 12.56 -8.87
CA GLU A 126 -17.29 11.40 -8.71
C GLU A 126 -16.95 11.16 -7.23
N LEU A 127 -16.65 12.23 -6.48
CA LEU A 127 -16.46 12.13 -5.03
C LEU A 127 -17.71 11.56 -4.34
N GLU A 128 -18.89 12.10 -4.65
CA GLU A 128 -20.16 11.63 -4.08
C GLU A 128 -20.38 10.14 -4.35
N LYS A 129 -20.11 9.68 -5.58
CA LYS A 129 -20.23 8.26 -5.95
C LYS A 129 -19.29 7.39 -5.13
N VAL A 130 -18.02 7.78 -5.01
CA VAL A 130 -17.03 7.01 -4.24
C VAL A 130 -17.38 7.00 -2.76
N SER A 131 -17.72 8.16 -2.17
CA SER A 131 -18.15 8.26 -0.78
C SER A 131 -19.38 7.39 -0.52
N SER A 132 -20.38 7.41 -1.40
CA SER A 132 -21.58 6.58 -1.27
C SER A 132 -21.26 5.09 -1.32
N LYS A 133 -20.34 4.66 -2.18
CA LYS A 133 -19.87 3.26 -2.21
C LYS A 133 -19.18 2.87 -0.91
N LEU A 134 -18.26 3.70 -0.40
CA LEU A 134 -17.57 3.45 0.87
C LEU A 134 -18.54 3.39 2.04
N THR A 135 -19.50 4.32 2.12
CA THR A 135 -20.58 4.28 3.11
C THR A 135 -21.37 2.99 3.01
N LYS A 136 -21.72 2.55 1.80
CA LYS A 136 -22.48 1.32 1.58
C LYS A 136 -21.69 0.07 1.99
N ILE A 137 -20.40 0.00 1.69
CA ILE A 137 -19.51 -1.08 2.13
C ILE A 137 -19.52 -1.14 3.66
N PHE A 138 -19.12 -0.07 4.33
CA PHE A 138 -18.84 -0.13 5.76
C PHE A 138 -20.11 -0.10 6.62
N SER A 139 -21.14 0.67 6.26
CA SER A 139 -22.36 0.70 7.06
C SER A 139 -23.12 -0.63 7.04
N GLN A 140 -23.01 -1.40 5.95
CA GLN A 140 -23.71 -2.67 5.81
C GLN A 140 -22.94 -3.86 6.38
N THR A 141 -21.62 -3.74 6.53
CA THR A 141 -20.80 -4.83 7.07
C THR A 141 -20.35 -4.60 8.51
N LEU A 142 -20.19 -3.36 8.97
CA LEU A 142 -19.59 -3.06 10.27
C LEU A 142 -20.60 -2.62 11.35
N LEU A 143 -21.80 -2.16 10.97
CA LEU A 143 -22.83 -1.74 11.92
C LEU A 143 -23.78 -2.90 12.22
N THR A 144 -23.32 -3.88 13.01
CA THR A 144 -24.16 -4.96 13.52
C THR A 144 -24.11 -4.98 15.05
N ASP A 145 -25.14 -5.51 15.72
CA ASP A 145 -25.15 -5.64 17.19
C ASP A 145 -23.99 -6.52 17.70
N GLU A 146 -23.39 -7.33 16.84
CA GLU A 146 -22.25 -8.22 17.12
C GLU A 146 -20.90 -7.51 17.02
N ILE A 147 -20.81 -6.48 16.18
CA ILE A 147 -19.64 -5.61 16.02
C ILE A 147 -20.04 -4.26 16.61
N GLU A 148 -19.91 -4.13 17.94
CA GLU A 148 -20.09 -2.83 18.60
C GLU A 148 -19.02 -1.86 18.13
N GLY A 149 -19.31 -1.18 17.03
CA GLY A 149 -18.39 -0.18 16.54
C GLY A 149 -18.71 0.40 15.20
N GLY A 150 -17.92 1.41 14.90
CA GLY A 150 -18.04 2.18 13.69
C GLY A 150 -16.67 2.68 13.29
N PHE A 151 -16.69 3.63 12.38
CA PHE A 151 -15.50 4.35 11.99
C PHE A 151 -15.84 5.83 11.92
N LYS A 152 -14.83 6.67 12.14
CA LYS A 152 -14.92 8.11 11.84
C LYS A 152 -13.84 8.46 10.83
N ILE A 153 -14.16 9.35 9.90
CA ILE A 153 -13.14 9.96 9.06
C ILE A 153 -12.34 10.90 9.96
N ILE A 154 -11.03 10.71 10.02
CA ILE A 154 -10.12 11.51 10.87
C ILE A 154 -9.24 12.45 10.06
N GLY A 155 -9.12 12.21 8.75
CA GLY A 155 -8.30 13.04 7.90
C GLY A 155 -8.35 12.65 6.44
N PHE A 156 -7.92 13.60 5.63
CA PHE A 156 -7.54 13.40 4.25
C PHE A 156 -6.05 13.72 4.18
N ASP A 157 -5.27 12.85 3.55
CA ASP A 157 -3.83 13.11 3.40
C ASP A 157 -3.64 14.17 2.31
N SER A 158 -3.16 15.35 2.73
CA SER A 158 -3.10 16.56 1.91
C SER A 158 -2.23 16.35 0.67
N GLY A 159 -2.75 16.69 -0.50
CA GLY A 159 -2.06 16.47 -1.78
C GLY A 159 -2.12 15.03 -2.28
N SER A 160 -3.02 14.20 -1.74
CA SER A 160 -3.21 12.82 -2.18
C SER A 160 -4.69 12.39 -2.14
N ASN A 161 -4.99 11.28 -2.81
CA ASN A 161 -6.32 10.68 -2.86
C ASN A 161 -6.50 9.64 -1.73
N TRP A 162 -6.06 9.94 -0.51
CA TRP A 162 -6.19 9.05 0.65
C TRP A 162 -7.14 9.62 1.70
N ILE A 163 -8.01 8.74 2.21
CA ILE A 163 -8.92 8.99 3.32
C ILE A 163 -8.48 8.11 4.48
N ASP A 164 -8.25 8.71 5.63
CA ASP A 164 -7.98 7.99 6.86
C ASP A 164 -9.25 7.86 7.69
N ILE A 165 -9.57 6.63 8.06
CA ILE A 165 -10.66 6.31 8.99
C ILE A 165 -10.08 5.73 10.28
N LEU A 166 -10.63 6.13 11.42
CA LEU A 166 -10.34 5.52 12.72
C LEU A 166 -11.44 4.52 13.04
N ALA A 167 -11.07 3.25 13.14
CA ALA A 167 -11.95 2.21 13.67
C ALA A 167 -12.09 2.33 15.19
N THR A 168 -13.21 1.89 15.75
CA THR A 168 -13.40 1.90 17.22
C THR A 168 -12.73 0.74 17.95
N SER A 169 -12.24 -0.29 17.24
CA SER A 169 -11.55 -1.43 17.84
C SER A 169 -10.69 -2.18 16.81
N THR A 170 -9.72 -2.98 17.29
CA THR A 170 -8.87 -3.83 16.45
C THR A 170 -9.68 -4.86 15.66
N ALA A 171 -10.76 -5.41 16.24
CA ALA A 171 -11.63 -6.37 15.57
C ALA A 171 -12.28 -5.78 14.30
N ILE A 172 -12.60 -4.48 14.32
CA ILE A 172 -13.13 -3.78 13.14
C ILE A 172 -12.04 -3.60 12.09
N VAL A 173 -10.82 -3.24 12.49
CA VAL A 173 -9.68 -3.15 11.57
C VAL A 173 -9.44 -4.50 10.89
N GLN A 174 -9.45 -5.60 11.65
CA GLN A 174 -9.32 -6.96 11.11
C GLN A 174 -10.47 -7.33 10.18
N THR A 175 -11.71 -6.91 10.49
CA THR A 175 -12.87 -7.14 9.62
C THR A 175 -12.73 -6.37 8.30
N ILE A 176 -12.28 -5.12 8.35
CA ILE A 176 -11.98 -4.30 7.16
C ILE A 176 -10.84 -4.94 6.34
N GLY A 177 -9.80 -5.44 7.01
CA GLY A 177 -8.73 -6.21 6.38
C GLY A 177 -9.28 -7.43 5.65
N GLY A 178 -10.06 -8.28 6.33
CA GLY A 178 -10.69 -9.45 5.72
C GLY A 178 -11.56 -9.12 4.49
N LEU A 179 -12.31 -8.02 4.55
CA LEU A 179 -13.07 -7.48 3.41
C LEU A 179 -12.15 -7.02 2.27
N ALA A 180 -11.07 -6.31 2.58
CA ALA A 180 -10.07 -5.86 1.62
C ALA A 180 -9.41 -7.05 0.91
N TRP A 181 -8.93 -8.06 1.65
CA TRP A 181 -8.30 -9.26 1.10
C TRP A 181 -9.26 -10.02 0.19
N SER A 182 -10.45 -10.31 0.69
CA SER A 182 -11.49 -11.02 -0.06
C SER A 182 -11.92 -10.26 -1.30
N GLY A 183 -12.01 -8.92 -1.21
CA GLY A 183 -12.25 -8.06 -2.36
C GLY A 183 -11.13 -8.14 -3.39
N ALA A 184 -9.87 -8.29 -2.96
CA ALA A 184 -8.73 -8.47 -3.85
C ALA A 184 -8.76 -9.83 -4.54
N VAL A 185 -9.22 -10.90 -3.86
CA VAL A 185 -9.47 -12.21 -4.48
C VAL A 185 -10.55 -12.12 -5.56
N VAL A 186 -11.66 -11.42 -5.28
CA VAL A 186 -12.74 -11.19 -6.27
C VAL A 186 -12.22 -10.35 -7.45
N PHE A 187 -11.44 -9.31 -7.17
CA PHE A 187 -10.80 -8.47 -8.19
C PHE A 187 -9.84 -9.26 -9.07
N LYS A 188 -8.97 -10.10 -8.49
CA LYS A 188 -8.08 -11.00 -9.22
C LYS A 188 -8.89 -11.88 -10.18
N LYS A 189 -10.02 -12.46 -9.72
CA LYS A 189 -10.86 -13.29 -10.57
C LYS A 189 -11.49 -12.52 -11.73
N LEU A 190 -11.89 -11.27 -11.48
CA LEU A 190 -12.40 -10.38 -12.52
C LEU A 190 -11.33 -10.13 -13.60
N GLN A 191 -10.08 -9.85 -13.20
CA GLN A 191 -8.98 -9.64 -14.13
C GLN A 191 -8.63 -10.89 -14.95
N GLU A 192 -8.60 -12.07 -14.33
CA GLU A 192 -8.44 -13.35 -15.04
C GLU A 192 -9.52 -13.53 -16.12
N GLY A 193 -10.77 -13.21 -15.76
CA GLY A 193 -11.91 -13.27 -16.69
C GLY A 193 -11.76 -12.33 -17.89
N LEU A 194 -11.36 -11.09 -17.65
CA LEU A 194 -11.11 -10.10 -18.69
C LEU A 194 -9.97 -10.54 -19.63
N LEU A 195 -8.88 -11.09 -19.09
CA LEU A 195 -7.77 -11.61 -19.87
C LEU A 195 -8.20 -12.77 -20.79
N VAL A 196 -9.01 -13.71 -20.27
CA VAL A 196 -9.53 -14.81 -21.08
C VAL A 196 -10.44 -14.29 -22.20
N GLN A 197 -11.31 -13.33 -21.90
CA GLN A 197 -12.17 -12.71 -22.92
C GLN A 197 -11.37 -12.03 -24.03
N GLN A 198 -10.28 -11.33 -23.69
CA GLN A 198 -9.38 -10.71 -24.68
C GLN A 198 -8.73 -11.76 -25.57
N LYS A 199 -8.18 -12.83 -24.99
CA LYS A 199 -7.58 -13.94 -25.76
C LYS A 199 -8.58 -14.60 -26.71
N VAL A 200 -9.81 -14.82 -26.26
CA VAL A 200 -10.88 -15.41 -27.09
C VAL A 200 -11.22 -14.51 -28.28
N ARG A 201 -11.25 -13.18 -28.07
CA ARG A 201 -11.46 -12.20 -29.14
C ARG A 201 -10.30 -12.19 -30.14
N GLU A 202 -9.06 -12.25 -29.67
CA GLU A 202 -7.85 -12.30 -30.52
C GLU A 202 -7.80 -13.57 -31.39
N MET A 203 -8.28 -14.69 -30.86
CA MET A 203 -8.41 -15.95 -31.60
C MET A 203 -9.50 -15.91 -32.70
N LYS A 204 -10.23 -14.80 -32.85
CA LYS A 204 -11.33 -14.61 -33.81
C LYS A 204 -12.41 -15.71 -33.71
N ILE A 205 -12.64 -16.21 -32.50
CA ILE A 205 -13.69 -17.18 -32.23
C ILE A 205 -15.06 -16.50 -32.40
N SER A 206 -16.08 -17.26 -32.81
CA SER A 206 -17.44 -16.75 -33.04
C SER A 206 -18.00 -15.99 -31.84
N ASN A 207 -18.83 -14.97 -32.09
CA ASN A 207 -19.47 -14.15 -31.06
C ASN A 207 -20.19 -14.96 -29.98
N ASN A 208 -20.85 -16.06 -30.33
CA ASN A 208 -21.53 -16.95 -29.37
C ASN A 208 -20.58 -17.52 -28.31
N ALA A 209 -19.34 -17.84 -28.68
CA ALA A 209 -18.35 -18.34 -27.73
C ALA A 209 -17.80 -17.22 -26.83
N ILE A 210 -17.74 -15.98 -27.33
CA ILE A 210 -17.37 -14.82 -26.51
C ILE A 210 -18.46 -14.59 -25.45
N GLU A 211 -19.73 -14.68 -25.82
CA GLU A 211 -20.87 -14.54 -24.89
C GLU A 211 -20.84 -15.62 -23.80
N GLU A 212 -20.60 -16.89 -24.18
CA GLU A 212 -20.48 -17.99 -23.22
C GLU A 212 -19.33 -17.78 -22.23
N VAL A 213 -18.17 -17.32 -22.71
CA VAL A 213 -17.02 -17.00 -21.85
C VAL A 213 -17.32 -15.85 -20.90
N VAL A 214 -18.02 -14.80 -21.36
CA VAL A 214 -18.45 -13.68 -20.52
C VAL A 214 -19.40 -14.17 -19.43
N GLU A 215 -20.38 -15.01 -19.77
CA GLU A 215 -21.34 -15.56 -18.83
C GLU A 215 -20.65 -16.44 -17.77
N LYS A 216 -19.80 -17.38 -18.20
CA LYS A 216 -19.02 -18.25 -17.31
C LYS A 216 -18.07 -17.46 -16.41
N SER A 217 -17.48 -16.38 -16.92
CA SER A 217 -16.64 -15.48 -16.13
C SER A 217 -17.44 -14.78 -15.03
N LYS A 218 -18.65 -14.26 -15.35
CA LYS A 218 -19.55 -13.65 -14.36
C LYS A 218 -20.02 -14.64 -13.31
N GLU A 219 -20.36 -15.87 -13.71
CA GLU A 219 -20.70 -16.96 -12.80
C GLU A 219 -19.55 -17.24 -11.83
N GLY A 220 -18.33 -17.38 -12.35
CA GLY A 220 -17.13 -17.64 -11.53
C GLY A 220 -16.82 -16.53 -10.54
N VAL A 221 -16.93 -15.26 -10.95
CA VAL A 221 -16.78 -14.10 -10.04
C VAL A 221 -17.85 -14.12 -8.95
N ASN A 222 -19.10 -14.42 -9.30
CA ASN A 222 -20.20 -14.52 -8.34
C ASN A 222 -20.02 -15.67 -7.34
N GLU A 223 -19.50 -16.81 -7.80
CA GLU A 223 -19.23 -17.97 -6.95
C GLU A 223 -18.08 -17.69 -5.97
N ILE A 224 -17.00 -17.08 -6.44
CA ILE A 224 -15.89 -16.67 -5.55
C ILE A 224 -16.38 -15.65 -4.53
N ALA A 225 -17.12 -14.62 -4.96
CA ALA A 225 -17.65 -13.62 -4.03
C ALA A 225 -18.57 -14.24 -2.97
N GLU A 226 -19.36 -15.26 -3.33
CA GLU A 226 -20.18 -16.00 -2.35
C GLU A 226 -19.33 -16.75 -1.33
N LYS A 227 -18.31 -17.49 -1.80
CA LYS A 227 -17.43 -18.27 -0.93
C LYS A 227 -16.64 -17.39 0.03
N GLU A 228 -16.09 -16.29 -0.46
CA GLU A 228 -15.37 -15.30 0.35
C GLU A 228 -16.31 -14.63 1.36
N ALA A 229 -17.54 -14.27 0.94
CA ALA A 229 -18.51 -13.68 1.84
C ALA A 229 -18.89 -14.62 3.00
N GLN A 230 -19.09 -15.90 2.69
CA GLN A 230 -19.33 -16.93 3.71
C GLN A 230 -18.14 -17.09 4.66
N PHE A 231 -16.91 -17.02 4.15
CA PHE A 231 -15.71 -17.10 4.95
C PHE A 231 -15.57 -15.92 5.92
N ILE A 232 -15.74 -14.69 5.43
CA ILE A 232 -15.75 -13.48 6.27
C ILE A 232 -16.84 -13.60 7.34
N TYR A 233 -18.06 -13.98 6.94
CA TYR A 233 -19.16 -14.15 7.87
C TYR A 233 -18.80 -15.13 8.99
N ASN A 234 -18.30 -16.31 8.64
CA ASN A 234 -17.92 -17.33 9.62
C ASN A 234 -16.72 -16.93 10.50
N LYS A 235 -15.87 -16.00 10.05
CA LYS A 235 -14.68 -15.56 10.77
C LYS A 235 -14.98 -14.43 11.76
N TYR A 236 -15.82 -13.46 11.37
CA TYR A 236 -16.01 -12.22 12.12
C TYR A 236 -17.42 -12.05 12.72
N PHE A 237 -18.38 -12.90 12.33
CA PHE A 237 -19.78 -12.79 12.75
C PHE A 237 -20.26 -14.11 13.38
N SER A 238 -21.40 -14.05 14.07
CA SER A 238 -21.98 -15.20 14.75
C SER A 238 -23.36 -15.55 14.21
N GLY A 239 -23.78 -16.81 14.40
CA GLY A 239 -25.11 -17.27 13.99
C GLY A 239 -25.25 -17.66 12.53
N LYS A 240 -26.46 -17.47 11.98
CA LYS A 240 -26.81 -17.72 10.58
C LYS A 240 -27.70 -16.59 10.06
N ASP A 241 -27.08 -15.59 9.46
CA ASP A 241 -27.75 -14.47 8.82
C ASP A 241 -27.42 -14.45 7.31
N PRO A 242 -28.28 -15.05 6.47
CA PRO A 242 -28.13 -15.00 5.02
C PRO A 242 -28.15 -13.57 4.46
N GLU A 243 -28.82 -12.63 5.13
CA GLU A 243 -28.87 -11.24 4.71
C GLU A 243 -27.50 -10.57 4.91
N GLN A 244 -26.84 -10.84 6.04
CA GLN A 244 -25.48 -10.37 6.29
C GLN A 244 -24.48 -10.93 5.27
N ILE A 245 -24.59 -12.21 4.92
CA ILE A 245 -23.74 -12.81 3.87
C ILE A 245 -23.96 -12.11 2.53
N ALA A 246 -25.21 -11.81 2.17
CA ALA A 246 -25.53 -11.07 0.95
C ALA A 246 -24.97 -9.63 0.96
N ARG A 247 -25.03 -8.94 2.11
CA ARG A 247 -24.43 -7.61 2.31
C ARG A 247 -22.91 -7.66 2.15
N ILE A 248 -22.23 -8.63 2.76
CA ILE A 248 -20.79 -8.86 2.61
C ILE A 248 -20.45 -9.12 1.14
N LYS A 249 -21.16 -10.03 0.47
CA LYS A 249 -20.93 -10.33 -0.95
C LYS A 249 -21.03 -9.10 -1.84
N MET A 250 -21.99 -8.22 -1.57
CA MET A 250 -22.14 -6.97 -2.29
C MET A 250 -20.96 -6.03 -2.00
N ALA A 251 -20.56 -5.90 -0.72
CA ALA A 251 -19.38 -5.12 -0.34
C ALA A 251 -18.10 -5.62 -1.03
N LEU A 252 -17.88 -6.94 -1.14
CA LEU A 252 -16.72 -7.50 -1.84
C LEU A 252 -16.67 -7.10 -3.32
N LYS A 253 -17.82 -7.01 -3.99
CA LYS A 253 -17.89 -6.55 -5.38
C LYS A 253 -17.59 -5.06 -5.52
N GLU A 254 -18.08 -4.23 -4.60
CA GLU A 254 -17.80 -2.80 -4.58
C GLU A 254 -16.31 -2.53 -4.28
N ILE A 255 -15.68 -3.30 -3.38
CA ILE A 255 -14.24 -3.26 -3.13
C ILE A 255 -13.45 -3.70 -4.37
N ALA A 256 -13.88 -4.77 -5.04
CA ALA A 256 -13.24 -5.21 -6.27
C ALA A 256 -13.31 -4.15 -7.39
N ASP A 257 -14.43 -3.43 -7.49
CA ASP A 257 -14.59 -2.29 -8.41
C ASP A 257 -13.71 -1.09 -8.00
N LEU A 258 -13.59 -0.80 -6.70
CA LEU A 258 -12.66 0.20 -6.17
C LEU A 258 -11.22 -0.10 -6.59
N TYR A 259 -10.78 -1.36 -6.46
CA TYR A 259 -9.45 -1.80 -6.91
C TYR A 259 -9.27 -1.70 -8.42
N ASN A 260 -10.32 -2.04 -9.18
CA ASN A 260 -10.31 -1.89 -10.64
C ASN A 260 -10.15 -0.43 -11.09
N GLN A 261 -10.58 0.53 -10.26
CA GLN A 261 -10.43 1.96 -10.51
C GLN A 261 -9.14 2.56 -9.92
N GLY A 262 -8.23 1.72 -9.40
CA GLY A 262 -6.94 2.16 -8.85
C GLY A 262 -6.98 2.60 -7.38
N GLY A 263 -8.11 2.38 -6.69
CA GLY A 263 -8.20 2.51 -5.25
C GLY A 263 -7.49 1.35 -4.53
N THR A 264 -7.17 1.53 -3.25
CA THR A 264 -6.51 0.51 -2.40
C THR A 264 -6.90 0.72 -0.94
N ILE A 265 -6.93 -0.35 -0.14
CA ILE A 265 -7.17 -0.26 1.31
C ILE A 265 -5.93 -0.79 2.02
N LYS A 266 -5.39 -0.04 2.97
CA LYS A 266 -4.17 -0.39 3.72
C LYS A 266 -4.37 -0.18 5.21
N PRO A 267 -3.72 -1.00 6.05
CA PRO A 267 -3.65 -0.71 7.48
C PRO A 267 -2.74 0.50 7.72
N SER A 268 -2.72 0.97 8.96
CA SER A 268 -1.71 1.89 9.45
C SER A 268 -0.29 1.31 9.32
N LEU A 269 0.71 2.20 9.22
CA LEU A 269 2.12 1.82 9.29
C LEU A 269 2.51 1.28 10.68
N GLU A 270 1.70 1.57 11.70
CA GLU A 270 1.90 1.14 13.09
C GLU A 270 0.99 -0.05 13.47
N ALA A 271 0.32 -0.66 12.49
CA ALA A 271 -0.50 -1.86 12.74
C ALA A 271 0.39 -3.04 13.16
N SER A 272 -0.16 -3.96 13.96
CA SER A 272 0.54 -5.20 14.30
C SER A 272 0.64 -6.13 13.08
N GLU A 273 1.62 -7.02 13.08
CA GLU A 273 1.80 -8.05 12.01
C GLU A 273 0.50 -8.84 11.76
N GLU A 274 -0.20 -9.23 12.84
CA GLU A 274 -1.48 -9.94 12.75
C GLU A 274 -2.54 -9.14 11.97
N VAL A 275 -2.56 -7.81 12.13
CA VAL A 275 -3.49 -6.94 11.39
C VAL A 275 -3.01 -6.79 9.94
N GLU A 276 -1.70 -6.61 9.73
CA GLU A 276 -1.12 -6.43 8.40
C GLU A 276 -1.40 -7.63 7.48
N GLU A 277 -1.32 -8.86 7.99
CA GLU A 277 -1.64 -10.11 7.26
C GLU A 277 -3.11 -10.22 6.81
N GLU A 278 -4.00 -9.39 7.35
CA GLU A 278 -5.39 -9.32 6.89
C GLU A 278 -5.55 -8.43 5.65
N PHE A 279 -4.57 -7.60 5.29
CA PHE A 279 -4.67 -6.70 4.14
C PHE A 279 -3.90 -7.22 2.93
N PRO A 280 -4.43 -7.04 1.70
CA PRO A 280 -3.76 -7.54 0.50
C PRO A 280 -2.60 -6.63 0.09
N ASN A 281 -1.47 -7.24 -0.31
CA ASN A 281 -0.44 -6.54 -1.07
C ASN A 281 -0.83 -6.45 -2.55
N MET A 282 -1.43 -5.33 -2.94
CA MET A 282 -1.92 -5.12 -4.31
C MET A 282 -0.81 -5.09 -5.37
N SER A 283 0.46 -4.85 -5.00
CA SER A 283 1.60 -4.96 -5.91
C SER A 283 1.88 -6.41 -6.33
N GLU A 284 1.40 -7.37 -5.54
CA GLU A 284 1.59 -8.81 -5.74
C GLU A 284 0.24 -9.51 -5.97
N LEU A 285 -0.66 -8.88 -6.75
CA LEU A 285 -1.98 -9.45 -7.08
C LEU A 285 -1.93 -10.94 -7.51
N PRO A 286 -0.95 -11.41 -8.32
CA PRO A 286 -0.88 -12.83 -8.67
C PRO A 286 -0.68 -13.76 -7.48
N SER A 287 -0.01 -13.30 -6.42
CA SER A 287 0.26 -14.05 -5.18
C SER A 287 -0.93 -14.08 -4.22
N ILE A 288 -1.94 -13.23 -4.43
CA ILE A 288 -3.14 -13.20 -3.57
C ILE A 288 -3.95 -14.47 -3.79
N GLU A 289 -4.06 -15.30 -2.76
CA GLU A 289 -4.86 -16.52 -2.75
C GLU A 289 -6.09 -16.40 -1.84
N SER A 290 -7.12 -17.16 -2.19
CA SER A 290 -8.32 -17.31 -1.36
C SER A 290 -7.95 -17.99 -0.05
N LYS A 291 -8.37 -17.39 1.08
CA LYS A 291 -8.23 -18.02 2.41
C LYS A 291 -9.28 -19.13 2.62
N VAL A 292 -10.19 -19.35 1.66
CA VAL A 292 -11.18 -20.43 1.69
C VAL A 292 -10.50 -21.76 1.35
N LYS A 293 -10.63 -22.75 2.24
CA LYS A 293 -10.16 -24.12 1.97
C LYS A 293 -10.81 -24.67 0.69
N GLN A 294 -10.02 -24.86 -0.37
CA GLN A 294 -10.51 -25.49 -1.59
C GLN A 294 -10.73 -26.99 -1.34
N ILE A 295 -11.97 -27.46 -1.47
CA ILE A 295 -12.23 -28.90 -1.49
C ILE A 295 -11.77 -29.42 -2.85
N GLU A 296 -10.75 -30.28 -2.87
CA GLU A 296 -10.33 -30.99 -4.08
C GLU A 296 -11.56 -31.64 -4.74
N ALA A 297 -11.85 -31.25 -5.97
CA ALA A 297 -12.93 -31.86 -6.74
C ALA A 297 -12.64 -33.36 -6.86
N LYS A 298 -13.45 -34.19 -6.18
CA LYS A 298 -13.44 -35.64 -6.34
C LYS A 298 -13.47 -35.96 -7.83
N LYS A 299 -12.36 -36.45 -8.37
CA LYS A 299 -12.30 -37.08 -9.69
C LYS A 299 -13.37 -38.17 -9.71
N LYS A 300 -14.48 -37.91 -10.41
CA LYS A 300 -15.42 -38.96 -10.79
C LYS A 300 -14.64 -39.91 -11.70
N LYS A 301 -14.38 -41.12 -11.20
CA LYS A 301 -13.97 -42.27 -12.01
C LYS A 301 -15.11 -42.68 -12.92
#